data_AF-A0A3G2I8G4-F1
#
_entry.id   AF-A0A3G2I8G4-F1
#
_cell.length_a   1.000
_cell.length_b   1.000
_cell.length_c   1.000
_cell.angle_alpha   90.00
_cell.angle_beta   90.00
_cell.angle_gamma   90.00
#
_symmetry.space_group_name_H-M   'P 1'
#
loop_
_entity.id
_entity.type
_entity.pdbx_description
1 polymer ?
#
loop_
_entity_poly.entity_id
_entity_poly.type
_entity_poly.pdbx_seq_one_letter_code
_entity_poly.pdbx_strand_id
1 'polypeptide(L)'
;MSQPNQRYSNKPEVQIRPETLRNFANWTPPTVDEITEVLNRASIKWGQLAVMTGNAESVVACWKEGKEQITYMAWRYICESAGFGRIDRA
;
A
#
# COMPACT_ATOMS: atom_id res chain seq x y z
N MET A 1 5.87 14.11 -38.55
CA MET A 1 4.66 13.93 -37.73
C MET A 1 5.05 13.06 -36.55
N SER A 2 5.34 13.66 -35.39
CA SER A 2 5.79 12.95 -34.20
C SER A 2 4.59 12.29 -33.53
N GLN A 3 4.57 10.95 -33.47
CA GLN A 3 3.54 10.24 -32.72
C GLN A 3 3.66 10.62 -31.23
N PRO A 4 2.56 11.00 -30.56
CA PRO A 4 2.61 11.20 -29.12
C PRO A 4 2.84 9.83 -28.48
N ASN A 5 3.89 9.79 -27.67
CA ASN A 5 4.32 8.63 -26.89
C ASN A 5 3.21 8.31 -25.89
N GLN A 6 2.20 7.53 -26.31
CA GLN A 6 1.22 6.92 -25.41
C GLN A 6 2.01 6.00 -24.48
N ARG A 7 2.43 6.56 -23.34
CA ARG A 7 2.71 5.78 -22.14
C ARG A 7 1.40 5.08 -21.79
N TYR A 8 1.17 3.91 -22.37
CA TYR A 8 0.28 2.92 -21.82
C TYR A 8 0.86 2.51 -20.45
N SER A 9 0.72 3.38 -19.45
CA SER A 9 0.64 2.93 -18.07
C SER A 9 -0.77 2.36 -17.91
N ASN A 10 -1.01 1.24 -18.60
CA ASN A 10 -2.16 0.37 -18.39
C ASN A 10 -1.94 -0.42 -17.09
N LYS A 11 -1.51 0.25 -16.02
CA LYS A 11 -1.64 -0.35 -14.68
C LYS A 11 -3.11 -0.18 -14.37
N PRO A 12 -3.89 -1.26 -14.19
CA PRO A 12 -5.24 -1.12 -13.68
C PRO A 12 -5.13 -0.29 -12.42
N GLU A 13 -5.93 0.77 -12.30
CA GLU A 13 -6.06 1.47 -11.02
C GLU A 13 -6.41 0.40 -9.99
N VAL A 14 -5.43 0.05 -9.15
CA VAL A 14 -5.61 -1.04 -8.21
C VAL A 14 -6.61 -0.51 -7.19
N GLN A 15 -7.85 -0.96 -7.29
CA GLN A 15 -8.88 -0.53 -6.36
C GLN A 15 -8.57 -1.15 -5.01
N ILE A 16 -8.22 -0.29 -4.05
CA ILE A 16 -8.02 -0.68 -2.66
C ILE A 16 -9.36 -1.16 -2.13
N ARG A 17 -9.45 -2.45 -1.77
CA ARG A 17 -10.71 -3.03 -1.33
C ARG A 17 -11.11 -2.39 0.00
N PRO A 18 -12.39 -2.04 0.21
CA PRO A 18 -12.84 -1.45 1.47
C PRO A 18 -12.66 -2.40 2.66
N GLU A 19 -12.53 -3.70 2.42
CA GLU A 19 -12.24 -4.73 3.43
C GLU A 19 -10.84 -4.58 4.05
N THR A 20 -9.90 -4.01 3.30
CA THR A 20 -8.56 -3.68 3.80
C THR A 20 -8.57 -2.38 4.62
N LEU A 21 -9.61 -1.55 4.48
CA LEU A 21 -9.79 -0.29 5.20
C LEU A 21 -10.74 -0.44 6.40
N ARG A 22 -10.78 -1.63 7.01
CA ARG A 22 -11.59 -1.93 8.21
C ARG A 22 -10.76 -1.99 9.48
N ASN A 23 -11.46 -1.98 10.61
CA ASN A 23 -10.87 -2.26 11.92
C ASN A 23 -10.17 -3.63 11.95
N PHE A 24 -9.20 -3.80 12.85
CA PHE A 24 -8.42 -5.04 12.97
C PHE A 24 -9.28 -6.31 13.04
N ALA A 25 -10.48 -6.24 13.64
CA ALA A 25 -11.39 -7.38 13.78
C ALA A 25 -12.01 -7.85 12.45
N ASN A 26 -12.17 -6.96 11.46
CA ASN A 26 -12.74 -7.27 10.15
C ASN A 26 -11.77 -6.93 9.00
N TRP A 27 -10.50 -6.73 9.33
CA TRP A 27 -9.46 -6.35 8.40
C TRP A 27 -9.01 -7.57 7.61
N THR A 28 -9.03 -7.44 6.29
CA THR A 28 -8.40 -8.43 5.42
C THR A 28 -7.01 -7.93 5.01
N PRO A 29 -5.97 -8.77 5.08
CA PRO A 29 -4.64 -8.38 4.63
C PRO A 29 -4.68 -7.95 3.14
N PRO A 30 -4.09 -6.79 2.80
CA PRO A 30 -4.01 -6.31 1.43
C PRO A 30 -2.99 -7.13 0.64
N THR A 31 -3.15 -7.10 -0.68
CA THR A 31 -2.20 -7.67 -1.63
C THR A 31 -1.02 -6.72 -1.88
N VAL A 32 0.07 -7.24 -2.45
CA VAL A 32 1.25 -6.45 -2.81
C VAL A 32 0.91 -5.30 -3.76
N ASP A 33 0.00 -5.54 -4.70
CA ASP A 33 -0.50 -4.52 -5.62
C ASP A 33 -1.25 -3.41 -4.88
N GLU A 34 -2.13 -3.76 -3.93
CA GLU A 34 -2.84 -2.80 -3.08
C GLU A 34 -1.86 -1.97 -2.24
N ILE A 35 -0.83 -2.60 -1.65
CA ILE A 35 0.21 -1.89 -0.90
C ILE A 35 0.99 -0.93 -1.80
N THR A 36 1.38 -1.37 -2.99
CA THR A 36 2.10 -0.52 -3.95
C THR A 36 1.26 0.69 -4.35
N GLU A 37 -0.04 0.51 -4.54
CA GLU A 37 -0.94 1.58 -4.91
C GLU A 37 -1.14 2.59 -3.76
N VAL A 38 -1.36 2.13 -2.52
CA VAL A 38 -1.45 3.04 -1.36
C VAL A 38 -0.15 3.81 -1.16
N LEU A 39 0.99 3.14 -1.32
CA LEU A 39 2.31 3.77 -1.27
C LEU A 39 2.48 4.84 -2.37
N ASN A 40 2.06 4.54 -3.61
CA ASN A 40 2.08 5.51 -4.71
C ASN A 40 1.20 6.72 -4.40
N ARG A 41 -0.02 6.51 -3.88
CA ARG A 41 -0.94 7.59 -3.47
C ARG A 41 -0.37 8.45 -2.36
N ALA A 42 0.29 7.84 -1.37
CA ALA A 42 0.97 8.54 -0.31
C ALA A 42 2.30 9.18 -0.75
N SER A 43 2.77 8.94 -1.98
CA SER A 43 4.13 9.26 -2.43
C SER A 43 5.24 8.72 -1.49
N ILE A 44 5.00 7.55 -0.89
CA ILE A 44 5.92 6.85 0.02
C ILE A 44 6.61 5.72 -0.74
N LYS A 45 7.93 5.58 -0.58
CA LYS A 45 8.67 4.43 -1.10
C LYS A 45 8.68 3.27 -0.11
N TRP A 46 8.82 2.04 -0.60
CA TRP A 46 9.00 0.84 0.25
C TRP A 46 10.11 1.00 1.30
N GLY A 47 11.24 1.62 0.98
CA GLY A 47 12.30 1.90 1.97
C GLY A 47 11.85 2.88 3.07
N GLN A 48 11.04 3.88 2.72
CA GLN A 48 10.46 4.78 3.74
C GLN A 48 9.43 4.05 4.60
N LEU A 49 8.66 3.11 4.03
CA LEU A 49 7.73 2.27 4.79
C LEU A 49 8.45 1.50 5.91
N ALA A 50 9.62 0.93 5.61
CA ALA A 50 10.44 0.23 6.61
C ALA A 50 10.81 1.15 7.78
N VAL A 51 11.32 2.34 7.46
CA VAL A 51 11.69 3.35 8.46
C VAL A 51 10.48 3.85 9.26
N MET A 52 9.36 4.13 8.60
CA MET A 52 8.14 4.64 9.23
C MET A 52 7.49 3.62 10.17
N THR A 53 7.56 2.35 9.83
CA THR A 53 6.95 1.27 10.61
C THR A 53 7.92 0.61 11.59
N GLY A 54 9.19 1.02 11.57
CA GLY A 54 10.26 0.42 12.38
C GLY A 54 10.59 -1.02 12.00
N ASN A 55 10.18 -1.47 10.81
CA ASN A 55 10.46 -2.82 10.33
C ASN A 55 11.77 -2.86 9.56
N ALA A 56 12.43 -4.03 9.56
CA ALA A 56 13.63 -4.23 8.77
C ALA A 56 13.30 -4.16 7.26
N GLU A 57 14.23 -3.68 6.44
CA GLU A 57 14.05 -3.65 4.98
C GLU A 57 13.81 -5.04 4.40
N SER A 58 14.36 -6.09 5.02
CA SER A 58 14.11 -7.49 4.64
C SER A 58 12.64 -7.89 4.80
N VAL A 59 11.99 -7.44 5.87
CA VAL A 59 10.55 -7.68 6.13
C VAL A 59 9.72 -6.98 5.07
N VAL A 60 10.05 -5.72 4.77
CA VAL A 60 9.35 -4.96 3.74
C VAL A 60 9.59 -5.52 2.33
N ALA A 61 10.78 -6.06 2.07
CA ALA A 61 11.07 -6.81 0.85
C ALA A 61 10.22 -8.08 0.75
N CYS A 62 10.04 -8.82 1.86
CA CYS A 62 9.12 -9.97 1.91
C CYS A 62 7.67 -9.57 1.61
N TRP A 63 7.20 -8.40 2.10
CA TRP A 63 5.88 -7.87 1.74
C TRP A 63 5.79 -7.55 0.26
N LYS A 64 6.84 -6.94 -0.31
CA LYS A 64 6.91 -6.63 -1.74
C LYS A 64 6.96 -7.89 -2.63
N GLU A 65 7.57 -8.97 -2.14
CA GLU A 65 7.61 -10.26 -2.85
C GLU A 65 6.34 -11.10 -2.62
N GLY A 66 5.43 -10.67 -1.73
CA GLY A 66 4.25 -11.45 -1.35
C GLY A 66 4.57 -12.69 -0.51
N LYS A 67 5.79 -12.79 0.01
CA LYS A 67 6.23 -13.87 0.91
C LYS A 67 5.65 -13.70 2.31
N GLU A 68 5.39 -12.46 2.71
CA GLU A 68 4.83 -12.12 4.01
C GLU A 68 3.74 -11.05 3.85
N GLN A 69 2.76 -11.07 4.76
CA GLN A 69 1.68 -10.10 4.77
C GLN A 69 2.09 -8.85 5.56
N ILE A 70 1.73 -7.67 5.06
CA ILE A 70 1.92 -6.42 5.81
C ILE A 70 1.15 -6.48 7.12
N THR A 71 1.74 -5.95 8.18
CA THR A 71 1.04 -5.86 9.47
C THR A 71 -0.07 -4.81 9.42
N TYR A 72 -1.14 -5.01 10.18
CA TYR A 72 -2.23 -4.03 10.27
C TYR A 72 -1.75 -2.63 10.67
N MET A 73 -0.79 -2.53 11.59
CA MET A 73 -0.21 -1.26 12.01
C MET A 73 0.51 -0.55 10.85
N ALA A 74 1.30 -1.28 10.06
CA ALA A 74 1.98 -0.75 8.90
C ALA A 74 0.99 -0.29 7.82
N TRP A 75 -0.04 -1.10 7.57
CA TRP A 75 -1.11 -0.78 6.63
C TRP A 75 -1.90 0.47 7.05
N ARG A 76 -2.29 0.57 8.33
CA ARG A 76 -2.97 1.74 8.90
C ARG A 76 -2.16 3.01 8.69
N TYR A 77 -0.85 2.97 8.93
CA TYR A 77 0.03 4.13 8.78
C TYR A 77 0.08 4.64 7.34
N ILE A 78 0.21 3.75 6.36
CA ILE A 78 0.23 4.16 4.96
C ILE A 78 -1.13 4.61 4.46
N CYS A 79 -2.22 4.03 4.96
CA CYS A 79 -3.58 4.47 4.64
C CYS A 79 -3.84 5.89 5.17
N GLU A 80 -3.42 6.18 6.40
CA GLU A 80 -3.51 7.52 6.97
C GLU A 80 -2.68 8.52 6.14
N SER A 81 -1.47 8.14 5.72
CA SER A 81 -0.59 8.96 4.89
C SER A 81 -1.11 9.17 3.46
N ALA A 82 -1.82 8.19 2.90
CA ALA A 82 -2.45 8.26 1.58
C ALA A 82 -3.78 9.05 1.58
N GLY A 83 -4.22 9.54 2.74
CA GLY A 83 -5.46 10.31 2.85
C GLY A 83 -6.74 9.48 2.95
N PHE A 84 -6.65 8.16 3.15
CA PHE A 84 -7.83 7.32 3.44
C PHE A 84 -8.38 7.55 4.86
N GLY A 85 -7.68 8.34 5.68
CA GLY A 85 -8.08 8.63 7.06
C GLY A 85 -7.81 7.46 8.01
N ARG A 86 -8.37 7.55 9.23
CA ARG A 86 -8.23 6.48 10.24
C ARG A 86 -9.20 5.34 9.93
N ILE A 87 -8.67 4.27 9.33
CA ILE A 87 -9.37 2.98 9.15
C ILE A 87 -9.83 2.34 10.47
N ASP A 88 -9.32 2.83 11.60
CA ASP A 88 -9.62 2.41 12.96
C ASP A 88 -10.81 3.14 13.58
N ARG A 89 -11.29 4.22 12.94
CA ARG A 89 -12.38 5.05 13.46
C ARG A 89 -13.71 4.56 12.88
N ALA A 90 -14.16 3.40 13.35
CA ALA A 90 -15.57 3.01 13.32
C ALA A 90 -16.18 3.27 14.70
#